data_AF-A0A3D1IVA2-F1
#
_entry.id   AF-A0A3D1IVA2-F1
#
_cell.length_a   1.000
_cell.length_b   1.000
_cell.length_c   1.000
_cell.angle_alpha   90.00
_cell.angle_beta   90.00
_cell.angle_gamma   90.00
#
_symmetry.space_group_name_H-M   'P 1'
#
loop_
_entity.id
_entity.type
_entity.pdbx_description
1 polymer ?
#
loop_
_entity_poly.entity_id
_entity_poly.type
_entity_poly.pdbx_seq_one_letter_code
_entity_poly.pdbx_strand_id
1 'polypeptide(L)' 'MSDDILIVRDGGVYRVLFGHLRLSNMLSKSNETFVNIKGEGPARVIKTNKGLRVDKDSLQLPLLQS' A
#
# COMPACT_ATOMS: atom_id res chain seq x y z
N MET A 1 18.42 6.07 5.61
CA MET A 1 17.21 6.32 4.82
C MET A 1 16.19 5.31 5.27
N SER A 2 15.28 5.71 6.15
CA SER A 2 14.26 4.82 6.72
C SER A 2 13.13 4.70 5.71
N ASP A 3 12.95 3.52 5.12
CA ASP A 3 11.72 3.22 4.38
C ASP A 3 10.57 3.19 5.40
N ASP A 4 9.93 4.33 5.58
CA ASP A 4 8.93 4.53 6.63
C ASP A 4 7.64 3.74 6.39
N ILE A 5 7.50 3.07 5.24
CA ILE A 5 6.41 2.17 4.88
C ILE A 5 7.01 0.97 4.15
N LEU A 6 6.73 -0.24 4.64
CA LEU A 6 7.15 -1.48 4.01
C LEU A 6 5.92 -2.29 3.57
N ILE A 7 5.76 -2.47 2.27
CA ILE A 7 4.72 -3.32 1.68
C ILE A 7 5.37 -4.48 0.94
N VAL A 8 4.82 -5.68 1.13
CA VAL A 8 5.24 -6.90 0.42
C VAL A 8 4.04 -7.54 -0.26
N ARG A 9 4.30 -8.29 -1.34
CA ARG A 9 3.32 -9.18 -1.95
C ARG A 9 3.30 -10.51 -1.22
N ASP A 10 2.10 -10.94 -0.83
CA ASP A 10 1.83 -12.23 -0.20
C ASP A 10 0.78 -12.95 -1.03
N GLY A 11 1.25 -13.65 -2.08
CA GLY A 11 0.38 -14.33 -3.04
C GLY A 11 -0.56 -13.38 -3.79
N GLY A 12 -1.87 -13.53 -3.55
CA GLY A 12 -2.94 -12.74 -4.18
C GLY A 12 -3.27 -11.42 -3.47
N VAL A 13 -2.50 -11.03 -2.45
CA VAL A 13 -2.73 -9.80 -1.68
C VAL A 13 -1.42 -9.06 -1.44
N TYR A 14 -1.52 -7.78 -1.09
CA TYR A 14 -0.40 -7.04 -0.50
C TYR A 14 -0.59 -6.91 1.01
N ARG A 15 0.53 -6.86 1.74
CA ARG A 15 0.53 -6.64 3.19
C ARG A 15 1.46 -5.51 3.59
N VAL A 16 0.99 -4.66 4.49
CA VAL A 16 1.83 -3.68 5.16
C VAL A 16 2.55 -4.37 6.32
N LEU A 17 3.88 -4.45 6.27
CA LEU A 17 4.71 -4.98 7.36
C LEU A 17 5.17 -3.87 8.32
N PHE A 18 5.29 -2.64 7.84
CA PHE A 18 5.72 -1.49 8.63
C PHE A 18 5.12 -0.20 8.09
N GLY A 19 4.96 0.82 8.95
CA GLY A 19 4.52 2.15 8.50
C GLY A 19 3.02 2.35 8.40
N HIS A 20 2.20 1.50 9.03
CA HIS A 20 0.74 1.56 8.97
C HIS A 20 0.19 2.96 9.34
N LEU A 21 0.71 3.56 10.41
CA LEU A 21 0.30 4.91 10.85
C LEU A 21 0.61 5.98 9.81
N ARG A 22 1.80 5.92 9.19
CA ARG A 22 2.20 6.88 8.16
C ARG A 22 1.35 6.72 6.91
N LEU A 23 1.13 5.48 6.47
CA LEU A 23 0.25 5.17 5.35
C LEU A 23 -1.16 5.71 5.60
N SER A 24 -1.71 5.46 6.80
CA SER A 24 -3.03 5.96 7.19
C SER A 24 -3.08 7.50 7.22
N ASN A 25 -2.03 8.17 7.69
CA ASN A 25 -1.97 9.64 7.69
C ASN A 25 -1.92 10.20 6.25
N MET A 26 -1.12 9.60 5.37
CA MET A 26 -1.07 9.96 3.95
C MET A 26 -2.44 9.78 3.29
N LEU A 27 -3.10 8.64 3.56
CA LEU A 27 -4.43 8.32 3.04
C LEU A 27 -5.58 9.10 3.70
N SER A 28 -5.31 9.83 4.78
CA SER A 28 -6.28 10.73 5.41
C SER A 28 -6.28 12.10 4.74
N LYS A 29 -5.15 12.50 4.13
CA LYS A 29 -5.01 13.77 3.41
C LYS A 29 -5.45 13.66 1.94
N SER A 30 -5.29 12.48 1.35
CA SER A 30 -5.66 12.14 -0.01
C SER A 30 -6.20 10.72 -0.02
N ASN A 31 -7.21 10.40 -0.82
CA ASN A 31 -7.70 9.03 -0.92
C ASN A 31 -6.71 8.08 -1.61
N GLU A 32 -5.54 8.57 -2.03
CA GLU A 32 -4.51 7.80 -2.69
C GLU A 32 -3.10 8.30 -2.40
N THR A 33 -2.13 7.40 -2.53
CA THR A 33 -0.71 7.70 -2.40
C THR A 33 0.15 6.71 -3.18
N PHE A 34 1.40 7.07 -3.47
CA PHE A 34 2.37 6.17 -4.09
C PHE A 34 3.36 5.68 -3.04
N VAL A 35 3.62 4.38 -3.01
CA VAL A 35 4.56 3.73 -2.10
C VAL A 35 5.42 2.74 -2.85
N ASN A 36 6.63 2.49 -2.34
CA ASN A 36 7.52 1.49 -2.90
C ASN A 36 7.20 0.11 -2.32
N ILE A 37 6.90 -0.86 -3.18
CA ILE A 37 6.69 -2.26 -2.78
C ILE A 37 8.01 -2.99 -2.89
N LYS A 38 8.38 -3.70 -1.82
CA LYS A 38 9.63 -4.43 -1.76
C LYS A 38 9.70 -5.48 -2.87
N GLY A 39 10.71 -5.36 -3.74
CA GLY A 39 10.93 -6.27 -4.86
C GLY A 39 10.06 -6.01 -6.09
N GLU A 40 9.16 -5.02 -6.03
CA GLU A 40 8.21 -4.72 -7.09
C GLU A 40 8.28 -3.26 -7.56
N GLY A 41 8.82 -2.35 -6.77
CA GLY A 41 8.94 -0.94 -7.14
C GLY A 41 7.69 -0.13 -6.75
N PRO A 42 7.53 1.09 -7.29
CA PRO A 42 6.42 1.96 -6.93
C PRO A 42 5.08 1.36 -7.33
N ALA A 43 4.07 1.58 -6.49
CA ALA A 43 2.69 1.21 -6.72
C ALA A 43 1.75 2.25 -6.10
N ARG A 44 0.54 2.36 -6.66
CA ARG A 44 -0.48 3.29 -6.16
C ARG A 44 -1.33 2.58 -5.11
N VAL A 45 -1.39 3.12 -3.90
CA VAL A 45 -2.31 2.67 -2.85
C VAL A 45 -3.51 3.60 -2.83
N ILE A 46 -4.71 3.01 -2.87
CA ILE A 46 -5.97 3.73 -2.92
C ILE A 46 -6.84 3.30 -1.75
N LYS A 47 -7.40 4.28 -1.03
CA LYS A 47 -8.43 4.10 -0.02
C LYS A 47 -9.79 4.04 -0.71
N THR A 48 -10.47 2.91 -0.57
CA THR A 48 -11.81 2.66 -1.11
C THR A 48 -12.81 2.46 0.03
N ASN A 49 -14.10 2.46 -0.28
CA ASN A 49 -15.16 2.16 0.69
C ASN A 49 -15.08 0.73 1.27
N LYS A 50 -14.30 -0.16 0.63
CA LYS A 50 -14.12 -1.57 1.05
C LYS A 50 -12.77 -1.83 1.72
N GLY A 51 -11.99 -0.78 1.99
CA GLY A 51 -10.62 -0.88 2.53
C GLY A 51 -9.57 -0.38 1.54
N LEU A 52 -8.34 -0.85 1.68
CA LEU A 52 -7.21 -0.41 0.88
C LEU A 52 -6.96 -1.35 -0.31
N ARG A 53 -6.53 -0.76 -1.43
CA ARG A 53 -6.17 -1.47 -2.65
C ARG A 53 -4.85 -0.97 -3.20
N VAL A 54 -4.05 -1.85 -3.78
CA VAL A 54 -2.86 -1.52 -4.57
C VAL A 54 -3.18 -1.68 -6.04
N ASP A 55 -2.96 -0.63 -6.81
CA ASP A 55 -2.99 -0.61 -8.26
C ASP A 55 -1.54 -0.58 -8.77
N LYS A 56 -1.13 -1.64 -9.48
CA LYS A 56 0.21 -1.80 -10.04
C LYS A 56 0.15 -2.59 -11.35
N ASP A 57 0.71 -2.06 -12.44
CA ASP A 57 0.88 -2.77 -13.72
C ASP A 57 -0.39 -3.53 -14.16
N SER A 58 -1.53 -2.85 -14.11
CA SER A 58 -2.89 -3.37 -14.41
C SER A 58 -3.44 -4.40 -13.43
N LEU A 59 -2.69 -4.80 -12.39
CA LEU A 59 -3.18 -5.59 -11.26
C LEU A 59 -3.77 -4.69 -10.19
N GLN A 60 -4.93 -5.10 -9.67
CA GLN A 60 -5.62 -4.43 -8.57
C GLN A 60 -5.82 -5.45 -7.46
N LEU A 61 -5.00 -5.40 -6.42
CA LEU A 61 -5.03 -6.37 -5.33
C LEU A 61 -5.34 -5.68 -4.00
N PRO A 62 -6.05 -6.34 -3.08
CA PRO A 62 -6.34 -5.77 -1.77
C PRO A 62 -5.04 -5.59 -0.97
N LEU A 63 -4.99 -4.51 -0.18
CA LEU A 63 -3.93 -4.26 0.79
C LEU A 63 -4.46 -4.55 2.19
N LEU A 64 -3.94 -5.60 2.82
CA LEU A 64 -4.27 -5.95 4.19
C LEU A 64 -3.34 -5.22 5.15
N GLN A 65 -3.93 -4.57 6.14
CA GLN A 65 -3.22 -4.05 7.30
C GLN A 65 -3.28 -5.16 8.35
N SER A 66 -2.13 -5.75 8.68
CA SER A 66 -2.02 -6.71 9.79
C SER A 66 -2.11 -6.01 11.14
#